data_AF-F2K8C4-F1
#
_entry.id   AF-F2K8C4-F1
#
_cell.length_a   1.000
_cell.length_b   1.000
_cell.length_c   1.000
_cell.angle_alpha   90.00
_cell.angle_beta   90.00
_cell.angle_gamma   90.00
#
_symmetry.space_group_name_H-M   'P 1'
#
loop_
_entity.id
_entity.type
_entity.pdbx_description
1 polymer ?
#
loop_
_entity_poly.entity_id
_entity_poly.type
_entity_poly.pdbx_seq_one_letter_code
_entity_poly.pdbx_strand_id
1 'polypeptide(L)'
;MLDEIGMCDPHIIGETVYMLGNGTGKARANDRGQAGRQLQDWRLLFLSTGEKTLAQHMAEANKELKAGMEVRMLAVPADASRGLGMFDVLSGFDDAAALSDALKARVAKYYGTPLTALLAAFCEPGKMHGWSTILRRTLEGFVAKALPASASGQAHRAAARFGLAAAAGELATALGITG
;
A
#
# COMPACT_ATOMS: atom_id res chain seq x y z
N MET A 1 1.58 -7.19 5.15
CA MET A 1 0.34 -7.61 4.47
C MET A 1 -0.62 -8.07 5.54
N LEU A 2 -1.88 -7.66 5.48
CA LEU A 2 -2.95 -8.10 6.38
C LEU A 2 -3.87 -9.00 5.56
N ASP A 3 -3.87 -10.29 5.85
CA ASP A 3 -4.73 -11.21 5.09
C ASP A 3 -6.18 -11.07 5.57
N GLU A 4 -7.10 -10.98 4.61
CA GLU A 4 -8.56 -10.89 4.79
C GLU A 4 -9.03 -9.76 5.74
N ILE A 5 -9.42 -8.62 5.16
CA ILE A 5 -10.03 -7.51 5.89
C ILE A 5 -11.28 -7.93 6.68
N GLY A 6 -12.01 -8.93 6.18
CA GLY A 6 -13.22 -9.48 6.80
C GLY A 6 -13.00 -10.12 8.17
N MET A 7 -11.76 -10.43 8.54
CA MET A 7 -11.42 -10.98 9.86
C MET A 7 -11.51 -9.93 10.99
N CYS A 8 -11.54 -8.65 10.65
CA CYS A 8 -11.70 -7.57 11.64
C CYS A 8 -13.18 -7.37 12.00
N ASP A 9 -13.49 -7.05 13.25
CA ASP A 9 -14.87 -6.71 13.63
C ASP A 9 -15.35 -5.46 12.86
N PRO A 10 -16.49 -5.53 12.14
CA PRO A 10 -17.02 -4.42 11.36
C PRO A 10 -17.33 -3.17 12.21
N HIS A 11 -17.52 -3.32 13.52
CA HIS A 11 -17.70 -2.19 14.42
C HIS A 11 -16.42 -1.39 14.64
N ILE A 12 -15.23 -1.96 14.48
CA ILE A 12 -13.96 -1.27 14.79
C ILE A 12 -13.08 -1.06 13.56
N ILE A 13 -13.34 -1.72 12.44
CA ILE A 13 -12.48 -1.69 11.25
C ILE A 13 -12.15 -0.26 10.78
N GLY A 14 -13.12 0.65 10.79
CA GLY A 14 -12.91 2.05 10.37
C GLY A 14 -11.92 2.79 11.28
N GLU A 15 -11.98 2.56 12.60
CA GLU A 15 -11.02 3.11 13.56
C GLU A 15 -9.64 2.46 13.39
N THR A 16 -9.60 1.14 13.15
CA THR A 16 -8.36 0.43 12.85
C THR A 16 -7.67 0.98 11.61
N VAL A 17 -8.42 1.27 10.53
CA VAL A 17 -7.89 1.90 9.31
C VAL A 17 -7.33 3.29 9.60
N TYR A 18 -8.00 4.07 10.46
CA TYR A 18 -7.46 5.36 10.89
C TYR A 18 -6.15 5.22 11.66
N MET A 19 -6.08 4.30 12.63
CA MET A 19 -4.87 4.06 13.41
C MET A 19 -3.71 3.61 12.52
N LEU A 20 -3.95 2.63 11.65
CA LEU A 20 -2.95 2.15 10.69
C LEU A 20 -2.44 3.26 9.79
N GLY A 21 -3.35 4.06 9.22
CA GLY A 21 -3.01 5.16 8.31
C GLY A 21 -2.41 6.39 9.00
N ASN A 22 -2.67 6.59 10.30
CA ASN A 22 -2.08 7.68 11.09
C ASN A 22 -0.73 7.33 11.69
N GLY A 23 -0.39 6.03 11.75
CA GLY A 23 0.90 5.62 12.29
C GLY A 23 0.95 5.58 13.81
N THR A 24 -0.19 5.43 14.50
CA THR A 24 -0.23 5.52 15.96
C THR A 24 -1.15 4.49 16.60
N GLY A 25 -0.69 3.91 17.71
CA GLY A 25 -1.43 2.97 18.55
C GLY A 25 -2.59 3.62 19.31
N LYS A 26 -3.41 2.78 19.96
CA LYS A 26 -4.50 3.24 20.83
C LYS A 26 -3.95 3.57 22.21
N ALA A 27 -4.14 4.80 22.67
CA ALA A 27 -3.78 5.20 24.02
C ALA A 27 -4.67 4.46 25.03
N ARG A 28 -4.08 4.00 26.14
CA ARG A 28 -4.80 3.43 27.27
C ARG A 28 -4.40 4.19 28.52
N ALA A 29 -5.36 4.67 29.29
CA ALA A 29 -5.10 5.22 30.62
C ALA A 29 -4.71 4.08 31.58
N ASN A 30 -3.85 4.35 32.55
CA ASN A 30 -3.64 3.45 33.68
C ASN A 30 -4.78 3.59 34.70
N ASP A 31 -4.75 2.74 35.72
CA ASP A 31 -5.64 2.73 36.88
C ASP A 31 -5.68 4.07 37.67
N ARG A 32 -4.71 4.97 37.41
CA ARG A 32 -4.61 6.31 38.02
C ARG A 32 -5.02 7.43 37.08
N GLY A 33 -5.61 7.12 35.92
CA GLY A 33 -6.05 8.12 34.94
C GLY A 33 -4.91 8.87 34.23
N GLN A 34 -3.66 8.44 34.43
CA GLN A 34 -2.51 8.97 33.69
C GLN A 34 -2.41 8.24 32.35
N ALA A 35 -1.87 8.92 31.34
CA ALA A 35 -1.50 8.26 30.09
C ALA A 35 -0.62 7.05 30.43
N GLY A 36 -1.06 5.84 30.04
CA GLY A 36 -0.28 4.63 30.23
C GLY A 36 1.00 4.64 29.39
N ARG A 37 1.61 3.47 29.23
CA ARG A 37 2.84 3.23 28.43
C ARG A 37 2.87 4.07 27.13
N GLN A 38 4.08 4.47 26.74
CA GLN A 38 4.35 5.20 25.51
C GLN A 38 3.63 4.57 24.31
N LEU A 39 2.89 5.41 23.58
CA LEU A 39 2.22 5.04 22.34
C LEU A 39 3.25 4.50 21.34
N GLN A 40 2.97 3.35 20.76
CA GLN A 40 3.73 2.85 19.62
C GLN A 40 3.37 3.69 18.40
N ASP A 41 4.38 4.10 17.64
CA ASP A 41 4.22 4.76 16.35
C ASP A 41 4.87 3.96 15.22
N TRP A 42 4.42 4.22 14.00
CA TRP A 42 4.93 3.56 12.80
C TRP A 42 4.72 4.43 11.56
N ARG A 43 5.49 4.12 10.52
CA ARG A 43 5.31 4.67 9.18
C ARG A 43 5.43 3.54 8.18
N LEU A 44 4.30 3.12 7.62
CA LEU A 44 4.24 2.00 6.68
C LEU A 44 3.17 2.24 5.61
N LEU A 45 3.33 1.54 4.48
CA LEU A 45 2.24 1.23 3.57
C LEU A 45 1.73 -0.16 3.94
N PHE A 46 0.41 -0.31 4.02
CA PHE A 46 -0.22 -1.61 4.25
C PHE A 46 -1.10 -1.98 3.06
N LEU A 47 -1.27 -3.28 2.89
CA LEU A 47 -2.14 -3.90 1.91
C LEU A 47 -2.96 -4.94 2.65
N SER A 48 -4.23 -5.04 2.28
CA SER A 48 -5.12 -6.10 2.72
C SER A 48 -5.88 -6.68 1.55
N THR A 49 -6.19 -7.96 1.63
CA THR A 49 -7.01 -8.72 0.70
C THR A 49 -8.43 -8.85 1.26
N GLY A 50 -9.40 -9.17 0.42
CA GLY A 50 -10.75 -9.51 0.88
C GLY A 50 -11.78 -9.39 -0.23
N GLU A 51 -12.90 -10.09 -0.04
CA GLU A 51 -14.03 -10.07 -0.97
C GLU A 51 -14.88 -8.80 -0.85
N LYS A 52 -14.82 -8.16 0.33
CA LYS A 52 -15.59 -6.95 0.66
C LYS A 52 -14.68 -5.74 0.69
N THR A 53 -15.16 -4.65 0.11
CA THR A 53 -14.58 -3.33 0.32
C THR A 53 -14.75 -2.89 1.79
N LEU A 54 -13.93 -1.93 2.23
CA LEU A 54 -14.08 -1.33 3.57
C LEU A 54 -15.51 -0.79 3.80
N ALA A 55 -16.12 -0.18 2.78
CA ALA A 55 -17.49 0.32 2.85
C ALA A 55 -18.51 -0.80 3.11
N GLN A 56 -18.41 -1.89 2.35
CA GLN A 56 -19.29 -3.06 2.50
C GLN A 56 -19.13 -3.70 3.88
N HIS A 57 -17.88 -3.83 4.35
CA HIS A 57 -17.60 -4.41 5.67
C HIS A 57 -18.15 -3.55 6.80
N MET A 58 -17.98 -2.22 6.73
CA MET A 58 -18.54 -1.30 7.73
C MET A 58 -20.08 -1.27 7.73
N ALA A 59 -20.70 -1.47 6.56
CA ALA A 59 -22.16 -1.47 6.44
C ALA A 59 -22.81 -2.63 7.23
N GLU A 60 -22.11 -3.74 7.46
CA GLU A 60 -22.59 -4.86 8.30
C GLU A 60 -22.83 -4.45 9.75
N ALA A 61 -22.11 -3.43 10.22
CA ALA A 61 -22.30 -2.82 11.54
C ALA A 61 -23.15 -1.53 11.48
N ASN A 62 -23.88 -1.28 10.39
CA ASN A 62 -24.63 -0.05 10.13
C ASN A 62 -23.76 1.23 10.26
N LYS A 63 -22.48 1.15 9.85
CA LYS A 63 -21.56 2.30 9.87
C LYS A 63 -21.29 2.81 8.46
N GLU A 64 -21.22 4.14 8.33
CA GLU A 64 -20.88 4.80 7.07
C GLU A 64 -19.38 4.98 6.90
N LEU A 65 -18.91 4.78 5.66
CA LEU A 65 -17.54 5.08 5.29
C LEU A 65 -17.33 6.60 5.24
N LYS A 66 -16.32 7.08 5.99
CA LYS A 66 -15.88 8.47 5.90
C LYS A 66 -14.81 8.60 4.83
N ALA A 67 -14.84 9.67 4.05
CA ALA A 67 -13.85 9.91 3.00
C ALA A 67 -12.40 9.96 3.52
N GLY A 68 -12.19 10.30 4.80
CA GLY A 68 -10.89 10.22 5.45
C GLY A 68 -10.34 8.79 5.65
N MET A 69 -11.22 7.80 5.80
CA MET A 69 -10.87 6.37 5.85
C MET A 69 -10.57 5.84 4.45
N GLU A 70 -11.37 6.22 3.46
CA GLU A 70 -11.22 5.81 2.06
C GLU A 70 -9.85 6.21 1.49
N VAL A 71 -9.41 7.44 1.74
CA VAL A 71 -8.08 7.88 1.29
C VAL A 71 -6.92 7.19 2.03
N ARG A 72 -7.17 6.48 3.13
CA ARG A 72 -6.16 5.69 3.87
C ARG A 72 -6.14 4.23 3.44
N MET A 73 -7.27 3.71 2.98
CA MET A 73 -7.41 2.35 2.48
C MET A 73 -8.23 2.37 1.19
N LEU A 74 -7.52 2.49 0.07
CA LEU A 74 -8.10 2.50 -1.25
C LEU A 74 -8.48 1.07 -1.64
N ALA A 75 -9.71 0.87 -2.08
CA ALA A 75 -10.12 -0.38 -2.70
C ALA A 75 -9.57 -0.42 -4.14
N VAL A 76 -8.74 -1.43 -4.42
CA VAL A 76 -8.21 -1.68 -5.77
C VAL A 76 -8.80 -2.99 -6.26
N PRO A 77 -9.59 -2.98 -7.35
CA PRO A 77 -10.08 -4.22 -7.96
C PRO A 77 -8.91 -5.11 -8.38
N ALA A 78 -8.98 -6.40 -8.07
CA ALA A 78 -8.00 -7.40 -8.49
C ALA A 78 -8.25 -7.86 -9.94
N ASP A 79 -8.43 -6.90 -10.85
CA ASP A 79 -8.71 -7.14 -12.27
C ASP A 79 -7.96 -6.11 -13.12
N ALA A 80 -7.03 -6.59 -13.95
CA ALA A 80 -6.28 -5.79 -14.91
C ALA A 80 -7.07 -5.48 -16.19
N SER A 81 -8.34 -5.90 -16.29
CA SER A 81 -9.21 -5.73 -17.45
C SER A 81 -8.65 -6.37 -18.73
N ARG A 82 -7.88 -7.45 -18.57
CA ARG A 82 -7.29 -8.25 -19.67
C ARG A 82 -7.90 -9.64 -19.82
N GLY A 83 -8.87 -10.00 -18.97
CA GLY A 83 -9.39 -11.38 -18.89
C GLY A 83 -8.43 -12.37 -18.22
N LEU A 84 -7.37 -11.86 -17.57
CA LEU A 84 -6.31 -12.64 -16.90
C LEU A 84 -6.31 -12.42 -15.38
N GLY A 85 -7.44 -11.96 -14.81
CA GLY A 85 -7.51 -11.54 -13.42
C GLY A 85 -6.60 -10.34 -13.15
N MET A 86 -5.79 -10.40 -12.09
CA MET A 86 -4.89 -9.31 -11.67
C MET A 86 -3.66 -9.11 -12.57
N PHE A 87 -3.45 -9.97 -13.56
CA PHE A 87 -2.25 -9.93 -14.41
C PHE A 87 -2.51 -9.21 -15.73
N ASP A 88 -1.58 -8.36 -16.14
CA ASP A 88 -1.58 -7.78 -17.49
C ASP A 88 -1.05 -8.76 -18.54
N VAL A 89 -0.06 -9.58 -18.18
CA VAL A 89 0.63 -10.53 -19.05
C VAL A 89 0.97 -11.81 -18.28
N LEU A 90 0.97 -12.96 -18.97
CA LEU A 90 1.26 -14.26 -18.36
C LEU A 90 2.75 -14.61 -18.34
N SER A 91 3.62 -13.82 -18.98
CA SER A 91 5.09 -13.99 -18.92
C SER A 91 5.58 -15.43 -19.19
N GLY A 92 4.97 -16.10 -20.17
CA GLY A 92 5.34 -17.46 -20.58
C GLY A 92 4.65 -18.61 -19.83
N PHE A 93 3.70 -18.32 -18.94
CA PHE A 93 2.82 -19.31 -18.32
C PHE A 93 1.55 -19.54 -19.16
N ASP A 94 0.99 -20.75 -19.04
CA ASP A 94 -0.19 -21.18 -19.81
C ASP A 94 -1.46 -20.41 -19.43
N ASP A 95 -1.62 -20.09 -18.14
CA ASP A 95 -2.75 -19.32 -17.62
C ASP A 95 -2.40 -18.54 -16.34
N ALA A 96 -3.36 -17.75 -15.86
CA ALA A 96 -3.21 -16.94 -14.65
C ALA A 96 -3.02 -17.77 -13.36
N ALA A 97 -3.59 -18.98 -13.30
CA ALA A 97 -3.45 -19.86 -12.15
C ALA A 97 -2.02 -20.42 -12.07
N ALA A 98 -1.49 -20.89 -13.20
CA ALA A 98 -0.12 -21.36 -13.34
C ALA A 98 0.90 -20.26 -12.97
N LEU A 99 0.68 -19.02 -13.42
CA LEU A 99 1.52 -17.89 -13.01
C LEU A 99 1.40 -17.62 -11.50
N SER A 100 0.18 -17.61 -10.94
CA SER A 100 -0.04 -17.39 -9.49
C SER A 100 0.68 -18.44 -8.64
N ASP A 101 0.55 -19.72 -8.99
CA ASP A 101 1.15 -20.82 -8.24
C ASP A 101 2.68 -20.82 -8.36
N ALA A 102 3.20 -20.52 -9.56
CA ALA A 102 4.63 -20.36 -9.75
C ALA A 102 5.20 -19.18 -8.94
N LEU A 103 4.49 -18.05 -8.88
CA LEU A 103 4.87 -16.92 -8.04
C LEU A 103 4.86 -17.32 -6.56
N LYS A 104 3.79 -17.93 -6.05
CA LYS A 104 3.70 -18.42 -4.66
C LYS A 104 4.86 -19.36 -4.30
N ALA A 105 5.16 -20.34 -5.15
CA ALA A 105 6.23 -21.29 -4.92
C ALA A 105 7.63 -20.64 -4.91
N ARG A 106 7.84 -19.60 -5.75
CA ARG A 106 9.12 -18.87 -5.80
C ARG A 106 9.28 -17.92 -4.63
N VAL A 107 8.26 -17.13 -4.27
CA VAL A 107 8.35 -16.18 -3.15
C VAL A 107 8.47 -16.89 -1.80
N ALA A 108 8.02 -18.14 -1.68
CA ALA A 108 8.25 -18.97 -0.49
C ALA A 108 9.74 -19.34 -0.31
N LYS A 109 10.54 -19.35 -1.38
CA LYS A 109 11.97 -19.69 -1.36
C LYS A 109 12.88 -18.47 -1.44
N TYR A 110 12.45 -17.44 -2.17
CA TYR A 110 13.24 -16.25 -2.49
C TYR A 110 12.43 -15.01 -2.14
N TYR A 111 12.81 -14.34 -1.05
CA TYR A 111 12.15 -13.12 -0.57
C TYR A 111 13.16 -12.17 0.08
N GLY A 112 12.80 -10.89 0.17
CA GLY A 112 13.60 -9.85 0.84
C GLY A 112 14.75 -9.27 0.01
N THR A 113 15.29 -10.01 -0.97
CA THR A 113 16.47 -9.59 -1.76
C THR A 113 16.34 -8.22 -2.42
N PRO A 114 15.22 -7.88 -3.12
CA PRO A 114 15.11 -6.57 -3.77
C PRO A 114 15.15 -5.39 -2.78
N LEU A 115 14.53 -5.56 -1.60
CA LEU A 115 14.50 -4.51 -0.58
C LEU A 115 15.90 -4.24 -0.02
N THR A 116 16.67 -5.29 0.28
CA THR A 116 18.03 -5.15 0.80
C THR A 116 18.94 -4.43 -0.20
N ALA A 117 18.85 -4.77 -1.49
CA ALA A 117 19.60 -4.10 -2.55
C ALA A 117 19.22 -2.61 -2.69
N LEU A 118 17.92 -2.30 -2.63
CA LEU A 118 17.44 -0.92 -2.72
C LEU A 118 17.89 -0.07 -1.53
N LEU A 119 17.84 -0.64 -0.31
CA LEU A 119 18.32 0.02 0.90
C LEU A 119 19.83 0.28 0.85
N ALA A 120 20.62 -0.66 0.33
CA ALA A 120 22.05 -0.46 0.14
C ALA A 120 22.32 0.75 -0.78
N ALA A 121 21.61 0.86 -1.90
CA ALA A 121 21.72 1.98 -2.82
C ALA A 121 21.31 3.33 -2.18
N PHE A 122 20.30 3.33 -1.31
CA PHE A 122 19.87 4.54 -0.57
C PHE A 122 20.85 4.98 0.50
N CYS A 123 21.59 4.04 1.09
CA CYS A 123 22.59 4.31 2.10
C CYS A 123 23.97 4.67 1.53
N GLU A 124 24.14 4.68 0.21
CA GLU A 124 25.39 5.12 -0.42
C GLU A 124 25.69 6.59 -0.09
N PRO A 125 26.87 6.90 0.49
CA PRO A 125 27.23 8.25 0.86
C PRO A 125 27.13 9.24 -0.31
N GLY A 126 26.47 10.37 -0.08
CA GLY A 126 26.32 11.44 -1.07
C GLY A 126 25.20 11.24 -2.10
N LYS A 127 24.55 10.07 -2.19
CA LYS A 127 23.52 9.82 -3.21
C LYS A 127 22.08 10.16 -2.78
N MET A 128 21.82 10.29 -1.48
CA MET A 128 20.49 10.53 -0.91
C MET A 128 19.74 11.72 -1.54
N HIS A 129 20.44 12.82 -1.82
CA HIS A 129 19.83 14.01 -2.44
C HIS A 129 19.41 13.73 -3.89
N GLY A 130 20.23 13.02 -4.66
CA GLY A 130 19.90 12.60 -6.02
C GLY A 130 18.67 11.70 -6.05
N TRP A 131 18.60 10.71 -5.15
CA TRP A 131 17.43 9.83 -5.00
C TRP A 131 16.17 10.60 -4.65
N SER A 132 16.26 11.55 -3.70
CA SER A 132 15.13 12.38 -3.31
C SER A 132 14.58 13.20 -4.48
N THR A 133 15.47 13.74 -5.34
CA THR A 133 15.08 14.50 -6.54
C THR A 133 14.42 13.63 -7.59
N ILE A 134 14.98 12.43 -7.85
CA ILE A 134 14.41 11.47 -8.82
C ILE A 134 13.02 11.03 -8.36
N LEU A 135 12.89 10.57 -7.11
CA LEU A 135 11.62 10.09 -6.57
C LEU A 135 10.55 11.19 -6.60
N ARG A 136 10.90 12.42 -6.24
CA ARG A 136 9.98 13.57 -6.29
C ARG A 136 9.50 13.83 -7.71
N ARG A 137 10.43 13.90 -8.67
CA ARG A 137 10.11 14.17 -10.07
C ARG A 137 9.22 13.07 -10.67
N THR A 138 9.53 11.81 -10.41
CA THR A 138 8.73 10.68 -10.91
C THR A 138 7.34 10.68 -10.29
N LEU A 139 7.22 10.95 -8.98
CA LEU A 139 5.93 11.07 -8.31
C LEU A 139 5.09 12.22 -8.89
N GLU A 140 5.68 13.40 -9.05
CA GLU A 140 4.99 14.58 -9.62
C GLU A 140 4.51 14.29 -11.06
N GLY A 141 5.37 13.67 -11.88
CA GLY A 141 5.01 13.22 -13.22
C GLY A 141 3.88 12.20 -13.24
N PHE A 142 3.91 11.22 -12.33
CA PHE A 142 2.84 10.23 -12.18
C PHE A 142 1.51 10.91 -11.84
N VAL A 143 1.50 11.80 -10.84
CA VAL A 143 0.28 12.50 -10.40
C VAL A 143 -0.28 13.35 -11.53
N ALA A 144 0.57 14.08 -12.25
CA ALA A 144 0.16 14.93 -13.37
C ALA A 144 -0.43 14.12 -14.54
N LYS A 145 0.05 12.89 -14.77
CA LYS A 145 -0.48 11.98 -15.80
C LYS A 145 -1.76 11.28 -15.35
N ALA A 146 -1.86 10.91 -14.07
CA ALA A 146 -2.94 10.09 -13.55
C ALA A 146 -4.23 10.89 -13.27
N LEU A 147 -4.13 12.20 -13.04
CA LEU A 147 -5.26 13.02 -12.60
C LEU A 147 -5.49 14.23 -13.51
N PRO A 148 -6.76 14.61 -13.77
CA PRO A 148 -7.08 15.90 -14.38
C PRO A 148 -6.80 17.06 -13.41
N ALA A 149 -6.63 18.28 -13.94
CA ALA A 149 -6.40 19.48 -13.14
C ALA A 149 -7.54 19.81 -12.16
N SER A 150 -8.76 19.32 -12.42
CA SER A 150 -9.94 19.48 -11.56
C SER A 150 -10.06 18.42 -10.45
N ALA A 151 -9.08 17.51 -10.32
CA ALA A 151 -9.13 16.43 -9.35
C ALA A 151 -9.17 16.97 -7.90
N SER A 152 -9.93 16.28 -7.05
CA SER A 152 -10.06 16.66 -5.65
C SER A 152 -8.75 16.42 -4.88
N GLY A 153 -8.58 17.10 -3.75
CA GLY A 153 -7.45 16.85 -2.85
C GLY A 153 -7.37 15.41 -2.32
N GLN A 154 -8.48 14.67 -2.31
CA GLN A 154 -8.52 13.25 -1.98
C GLN A 154 -7.88 12.40 -3.08
N ALA A 155 -8.25 12.66 -4.34
CA ALA A 155 -7.67 12.01 -5.50
C ALA A 155 -6.15 12.26 -5.57
N HIS A 156 -5.70 13.50 -5.32
CA HIS A 156 -4.27 13.81 -5.24
C HIS A 156 -3.54 12.99 -4.16
N ARG A 157 -4.12 12.82 -2.97
CA ARG A 157 -3.53 11.98 -1.91
C ARG A 157 -3.50 10.50 -2.27
N ALA A 158 -4.48 10.02 -3.03
CA ALA A 158 -4.49 8.65 -3.53
C ALA A 158 -3.39 8.45 -4.58
N ALA A 159 -3.37 9.31 -5.60
CA ALA A 159 -2.38 9.27 -6.67
C ALA A 159 -0.95 9.42 -6.15
N ALA A 160 -0.69 10.27 -5.16
CA ALA A 160 0.65 10.42 -4.58
C ALA A 160 1.16 9.13 -3.93
N ARG A 161 0.29 8.30 -3.34
CA ARG A 161 0.68 7.01 -2.76
C ARG A 161 1.05 5.99 -3.84
N PHE A 162 0.23 5.89 -4.88
CA PHE A 162 0.55 5.05 -6.04
C PHE A 162 1.80 5.54 -6.76
N GLY A 163 1.95 6.85 -6.95
CA GLY A 163 3.11 7.47 -7.56
C GLY A 163 4.40 7.23 -6.78
N LEU A 164 4.34 7.23 -5.44
CA LEU A 164 5.50 6.85 -4.63
C LEU A 164 5.90 5.38 -4.84
N ALA A 165 4.92 4.46 -4.90
CA ALA A 165 5.19 3.04 -5.16
C ALA A 165 5.75 2.83 -6.57
N ALA A 166 5.17 3.50 -7.58
CA ALA A 166 5.66 3.49 -8.96
C ALA A 166 7.08 4.05 -9.06
N ALA A 167 7.35 5.21 -8.45
CA ALA A 167 8.68 5.82 -8.45
C ALA A 167 9.75 4.93 -7.80
N ALA A 168 9.39 4.25 -6.70
CA ALA A 168 10.29 3.28 -6.07
C ALA A 168 10.56 2.06 -6.98
N GLY A 169 9.53 1.56 -7.67
CA GLY A 169 9.66 0.47 -8.64
C GLY A 169 10.53 0.85 -9.85
N GLU A 170 10.26 1.99 -10.48
CA GLU A 170 11.05 2.50 -11.60
C GLU A 170 12.52 2.71 -11.23
N LEU A 171 12.78 3.24 -10.03
CA LEU A 171 14.14 3.40 -9.53
C LEU A 171 14.82 2.05 -9.26
N ALA A 172 14.10 1.08 -8.69
CA ALA A 172 14.63 -0.27 -8.50
C ALA A 172 15.00 -0.92 -9.85
N THR A 173 14.17 -0.77 -10.88
CA THR A 173 14.46 -1.28 -12.23
C THR A 173 15.66 -0.55 -12.85
N ALA A 174 15.74 0.78 -12.73
CA ALA A 174 16.88 1.55 -13.22
C ALA A 174 18.21 1.19 -12.53
N LEU A 175 18.16 0.71 -11.29
CA LEU A 175 19.31 0.18 -10.54
C LEU A 175 19.61 -1.30 -10.86
N GLY A 176 18.83 -1.95 -11.72
CA GLY A 176 18.98 -3.37 -12.06
C GLY A 176 18.55 -4.32 -10.93
N ILE A 177 17.77 -3.85 -9.97
CA ILE A 177 17.28 -4.64 -8.83
C ILE A 177 16.03 -5.42 -9.22
N THR A 178 15.17 -4.81 -10.03
CA THR A 178 13.96 -5.41 -10.60
C THR A 178 14.02 -5.41 -12.13
N GLY A 179 13.16 -6.21 -12.75
CA GLY A 179 12.99 -6.26 -14.21
C GLY A 179 12.13 -5.13 -14.76
#